data_AF-A0A7C1ZFR3-F1
#
_entry.id   AF-A0A7C1ZFR3-F1
#
_cell.length_a   1.000
_cell.length_b   1.000
_cell.length_c   1.000
_cell.angle_alpha   90.00
_cell.angle_beta   90.00
_cell.angle_gamma   90.00
#
_symmetry.space_group_name_H-M   'P 1'
#
loop_
_entity.id
_entity.type
_entity.pdbx_description
1 polymer ?
#
loop_
_entity_poly.entity_id
_entity_poly.type
_entity_poly.pdbx_seq_one_letter_code
_entity_poly.pdbx_strand_id
1 'polypeptide(L)'
;EELQSGRHRLLERHSFNEEVAEDIVAEVESLSRPLELARFMDGVFDAFGVEQQSHSADSIIIEPGTHMQFAQFPGLPEDGLTATYKRRRALSREDMAFLTWEHPMVSGALDLVLSSELGNSAFCTLVTDDIKAGTLLLEAIFVMKTVAERDLQIQRYIADSHLRVLVDERGKQYQSIFEEDNFNQLAGRIPRATAQELIRHARQPIETLVTRAKTAVEDVEAELKQQAMQAMNTELAQEQERLMALAKVNPNIRQQELDYLSQLQTRLQEGILAASLSLDAIRVAIVTEGK
;
A
#
# COMPACT_ATOMS: atom_id res chain seq x y z
N GLU A 1 -32.61 -38.06 19.21
CA GLU A 1 -31.60 -38.56 20.17
C GLU A 1 -30.43 -39.26 19.48
N GLU A 2 -30.65 -40.16 18.51
CA GLU A 2 -29.57 -40.81 17.74
C GLU A 2 -28.58 -39.85 17.04
N LEU A 3 -29.07 -38.72 16.51
CA LEU A 3 -28.21 -37.67 15.91
C LEU A 3 -27.32 -36.95 16.94
N GLN A 4 -27.75 -36.82 18.20
CA GLN A 4 -26.92 -36.21 19.25
C GLN A 4 -25.86 -37.18 19.78
N SER A 5 -26.12 -38.49 19.75
CA SER A 5 -25.13 -39.52 20.12
C SER A 5 -24.07 -39.77 19.06
N GLY A 6 -24.33 -39.41 17.79
CA GLY A 6 -23.34 -39.45 16.69
C GLY A 6 -22.46 -38.19 16.56
N ARG A 7 -22.64 -37.19 17.43
CA ARG A 7 -21.85 -35.96 17.39
C ARG A 7 -20.41 -36.22 17.81
N HIS A 8 -19.49 -36.00 16.87
CA HIS A 8 -18.06 -35.91 17.18
C HIS A 8 -17.77 -34.56 17.85
N ARG A 9 -18.03 -34.46 19.16
CA ARG A 9 -17.85 -33.23 19.95
C ARG A 9 -16.43 -32.65 19.89
N LEU A 10 -15.41 -33.51 19.74
CA LEU A 10 -14.03 -33.07 19.52
C LEU A 10 -13.84 -32.43 18.15
N LEU A 11 -14.50 -32.96 17.12
CA LEU A 11 -14.52 -32.34 15.80
C LEU A 11 -15.27 -31.02 15.84
N GLU A 12 -16.44 -30.96 16.49
CA GLU A 12 -17.20 -29.71 16.64
C GLU A 12 -16.38 -28.61 17.34
N ARG A 13 -15.69 -28.93 18.45
CA ARG A 13 -14.80 -27.96 19.13
C ARG A 13 -13.55 -27.60 18.33
N HIS A 14 -13.03 -28.53 17.52
CA HIS A 14 -11.93 -28.23 16.60
C HIS A 14 -12.39 -27.41 15.38
N SER A 15 -13.64 -27.58 14.96
CA SER A 15 -14.22 -26.92 13.80
C SER A 15 -14.66 -25.49 14.07
N PHE A 16 -15.12 -25.19 15.29
CA PHE A 16 -15.53 -23.84 15.66
C PHE A 16 -15.14 -23.52 17.10
N ASN A 17 -14.36 -22.46 17.25
CA ASN A 17 -14.06 -21.84 18.53
C ASN A 17 -14.64 -20.42 18.51
N GLU A 18 -15.69 -20.22 19.30
CA GLU A 18 -16.46 -18.97 19.33
C GLU A 18 -15.61 -17.78 19.75
N GLU A 19 -14.81 -17.90 20.82
CA GLU A 19 -13.95 -16.81 21.31
C GLU A 19 -12.94 -16.35 20.24
N VAL A 20 -12.25 -17.30 19.61
CA VAL A 20 -11.29 -17.01 18.53
C VAL A 20 -12.00 -16.43 17.29
N ALA A 21 -13.20 -16.93 16.97
CA ALA A 21 -13.96 -16.44 15.84
C ALA A 21 -14.46 -15.00 16.06
N GLU A 22 -14.92 -14.66 17.25
CA GLU A 22 -15.36 -13.32 17.61
C GLU A 22 -14.19 -12.31 17.52
N ASP A 23 -13.02 -12.68 18.03
CA ASP A 23 -11.81 -11.86 17.93
C ASP A 23 -11.42 -11.58 16.47
N ILE A 24 -11.38 -12.63 15.64
CA ILE A 24 -11.07 -12.49 14.20
C ILE A 24 -12.12 -11.62 13.49
N VAL A 25 -13.41 -11.79 13.79
CA VAL A 25 -14.48 -10.99 13.19
C VAL A 25 -14.32 -9.52 13.58
N ALA A 26 -14.05 -9.23 14.85
CA ALA A 26 -13.83 -7.86 15.32
C ALA A 26 -12.61 -7.21 14.63
N GLU A 27 -11.53 -7.98 14.43
CA GLU A 27 -10.35 -7.52 13.71
C GLU A 27 -10.65 -7.20 12.25
N VAL A 28 -11.35 -8.11 11.53
CA VAL A 28 -11.77 -7.90 10.13
C VAL A 28 -12.68 -6.68 10.01
N GLU A 29 -13.61 -6.47 10.94
CA GLU A 29 -14.48 -5.29 10.93
C GLU A 29 -13.68 -4.00 11.15
N SER A 30 -12.71 -4.00 12.05
CA SER A 30 -11.80 -2.87 12.29
C SER A 30 -10.95 -2.53 11.05
N LEU A 31 -10.43 -3.55 10.36
CA LEU A 31 -9.62 -3.41 9.16
C LEU A 31 -10.41 -2.95 7.92
N SER A 32 -11.73 -3.15 7.90
CA SER A 32 -12.56 -2.78 6.75
C SER A 32 -12.55 -1.27 6.42
N ARG A 33 -12.32 -0.42 7.43
CA ARG A 33 -12.13 1.05 7.34
C ARG A 33 -12.90 1.72 6.19
N PRO A 34 -14.24 1.64 6.17
CA PRO A 34 -15.04 2.02 4.99
C PRO A 34 -14.95 3.51 4.64
N LEU A 35 -14.68 4.38 5.63
CA LEU A 35 -14.50 5.81 5.38
C LEU A 35 -13.17 6.11 4.67
N GLU A 36 -12.11 5.38 5.02
CA GLU A 36 -10.80 5.51 4.37
C GLU A 36 -10.90 5.05 2.91
N LEU A 37 -11.55 3.90 2.69
CA LEU A 37 -11.84 3.39 1.35
C LEU A 37 -12.68 4.37 0.52
N ALA A 38 -13.72 4.95 1.11
CA ALA A 38 -14.56 5.93 0.40
C ALA A 38 -13.75 7.17 -0.02
N ARG A 39 -12.91 7.72 0.87
CA ARG A 39 -12.04 8.86 0.55
C ARG A 39 -11.01 8.52 -0.52
N PHE A 40 -10.42 7.33 -0.45
CA PHE A 40 -9.50 6.86 -1.48
C PHE A 40 -10.17 6.77 -2.85
N MET A 41 -11.32 6.10 -2.92
CA MET A 41 -12.05 5.91 -4.18
C MET A 41 -12.57 7.23 -4.75
N ASP A 42 -12.99 8.19 -3.91
CA ASP A 42 -13.37 9.53 -4.35
C ASP A 42 -12.23 10.23 -5.12
N GLY A 43 -11.01 10.16 -4.58
CA GLY A 43 -9.82 10.70 -5.23
C GLY A 43 -9.43 9.94 -6.52
N VAL A 44 -9.59 8.62 -6.53
CA VAL A 44 -9.35 7.80 -7.73
C VAL A 44 -10.35 8.16 -8.83
N PHE A 45 -11.65 8.25 -8.51
CA PHE A 45 -12.67 8.56 -9.49
C PHE A 45 -12.46 9.94 -10.10
N ASP A 46 -12.18 10.96 -9.28
CA ASP A 46 -11.83 12.31 -9.76
C ASP A 46 -10.60 12.28 -10.67
N ALA A 47 -9.52 11.60 -10.26
CA ALA A 47 -8.28 11.53 -11.03
C ALA A 47 -8.45 10.84 -12.39
N PHE A 48 -9.31 9.82 -12.48
CA PHE A 48 -9.54 9.05 -13.71
C PHE A 48 -10.78 9.45 -14.48
N GLY A 49 -11.49 10.50 -14.04
CA GLY A 49 -12.64 11.08 -14.72
C GLY A 49 -13.89 10.21 -14.67
N VAL A 50 -14.06 9.43 -13.60
CA VAL A 50 -15.29 8.68 -13.31
C VAL A 50 -16.24 9.58 -12.54
N GLU A 51 -17.49 9.67 -12.99
CA GLU A 51 -18.48 10.54 -12.36
C GLU A 51 -19.08 9.86 -11.13
N GLN A 52 -19.17 10.62 -10.04
CA GLN A 52 -19.76 10.15 -8.79
C GLN A 52 -20.90 11.08 -8.36
N GLN A 53 -22.06 10.48 -8.06
CA GLN A 53 -23.21 11.20 -7.54
C GLN A 53 -23.67 10.59 -6.22
N SER A 54 -24.10 11.44 -5.28
CA SER A 54 -24.71 10.94 -4.05
C SER A 54 -26.11 10.40 -4.35
N HIS A 55 -26.38 9.17 -3.91
CA HIS A 55 -27.70 8.55 -4.07
C HIS A 55 -28.53 8.62 -2.78
N SER A 56 -28.02 8.01 -1.71
CA SER A 56 -28.62 8.04 -0.37
C SER A 56 -27.51 8.07 0.67
N ALA A 57 -27.82 8.17 1.96
CA ALA A 57 -26.78 8.11 2.99
C ALA A 57 -25.88 6.88 2.77
N ASP A 58 -24.56 7.06 2.71
CA ASP A 58 -23.59 5.98 2.50
C ASP A 58 -23.72 5.20 1.17
N SER A 59 -24.36 5.78 0.15
CA SER A 59 -24.46 5.16 -1.19
C SER A 59 -24.19 6.17 -2.30
N ILE A 60 -23.49 5.71 -3.32
CA ILE A 60 -23.07 6.50 -4.48
C ILE A 60 -23.54 5.84 -5.76
N ILE A 61 -23.84 6.65 -6.78
CA ILE A 61 -23.96 6.22 -8.17
C ILE A 61 -22.65 6.55 -8.85
N ILE A 62 -22.10 5.57 -9.58
CA ILE A 62 -20.84 5.67 -10.28
C ILE A 62 -21.12 5.44 -11.76
N GLU A 63 -20.71 6.38 -12.61
CA GLU A 63 -20.95 6.34 -14.05
C GLU A 63 -19.67 6.67 -14.83
N PRO A 64 -19.48 6.10 -16.03
CA PRO A 64 -18.38 6.51 -16.89
C PRO A 64 -18.49 8.00 -17.26
N GLY A 65 -17.44 8.78 -16.99
CA GLY A 65 -17.40 10.20 -17.32
C GLY A 65 -16.93 10.50 -18.74
N THR A 66 -17.27 11.68 -19.26
CA THR A 66 -16.93 12.09 -20.63
C THR A 66 -15.44 12.32 -20.86
N HIS A 67 -14.68 12.50 -19.78
CA HIS A 67 -13.25 12.79 -19.80
C HIS A 67 -12.43 11.66 -19.19
N MET A 68 -12.99 10.45 -19.12
CA MET A 68 -12.26 9.27 -18.66
C MET A 68 -10.99 9.06 -19.47
N GLN A 69 -9.90 8.79 -18.76
CA GLN A 69 -8.58 8.58 -19.38
C GLN A 69 -8.47 7.21 -20.08
N PHE A 70 -9.31 6.26 -19.69
CA PHE A 70 -9.32 4.89 -20.19
C PHE A 70 -10.68 4.54 -20.80
N ALA A 71 -10.67 3.59 -21.74
CA ALA A 71 -11.90 3.10 -22.37
C ALA A 71 -12.85 2.40 -21.38
N GLN A 72 -12.31 1.82 -20.31
CA GLN A 72 -13.10 1.14 -19.28
C GLN A 72 -12.40 1.25 -17.92
N PHE A 73 -13.16 1.60 -16.89
CA PHE A 73 -12.68 1.57 -15.51
C PHE A 73 -12.87 0.15 -14.92
N PRO A 74 -11.92 -0.38 -14.13
CA PRO A 74 -12.01 -1.74 -13.61
C PRO A 74 -13.33 -2.02 -12.88
N GLY A 75 -14.08 -3.03 -13.32
CA GLY A 75 -15.34 -3.41 -12.69
C GLY A 75 -16.49 -2.40 -12.81
N LEU A 76 -16.36 -1.33 -13.60
CA LEU A 76 -17.43 -0.37 -13.88
C LEU A 76 -18.18 -0.76 -15.17
N PRO A 77 -19.50 -1.02 -15.11
CA PRO A 77 -20.35 -1.21 -16.28
C PRO A 77 -20.54 0.08 -17.08
N GLU A 78 -20.90 -0.04 -18.37
CA GLU A 78 -21.19 1.12 -19.24
C GLU A 78 -22.40 1.93 -18.76
N ASP A 79 -23.43 1.26 -18.24
CA ASP A 79 -24.63 1.90 -17.67
C ASP A 79 -24.40 2.43 -16.24
N GLY A 80 -23.18 2.33 -15.71
CA GLY A 80 -22.87 2.65 -14.32
C GLY A 80 -23.40 1.62 -13.32
N LEU A 81 -23.19 1.88 -12.04
CA LEU A 81 -23.77 1.09 -10.94
C LEU A 81 -24.01 1.94 -9.68
N THR A 82 -24.86 1.43 -8.80
CA THR A 82 -25.00 1.98 -7.44
C THR A 82 -24.16 1.16 -6.48
N ALA A 83 -23.36 1.83 -5.66
CA ALA A 83 -22.46 1.22 -4.69
C ALA A 83 -22.68 1.73 -3.26
N THR A 84 -22.27 0.92 -2.29
CA THR A 84 -22.24 1.26 -0.86
C THR A 84 -20.94 0.75 -0.23
N TYR A 85 -20.39 1.52 0.70
CA TYR A 85 -19.25 1.10 1.54
C TYR A 85 -19.70 0.45 2.86
N LYS A 86 -21.01 0.40 3.13
CA LYS A 86 -21.57 -0.17 4.35
C LYS A 86 -22.14 -1.57 4.12
N ARG A 87 -21.56 -2.56 4.80
CA ARG A 87 -22.01 -3.97 4.78
C ARG A 87 -23.50 -4.13 5.10
N ARG A 88 -24.00 -3.48 6.15
CA ARG A 88 -25.43 -3.57 6.54
C ARG A 88 -26.39 -3.11 5.43
N ARG A 89 -25.98 -2.12 4.62
CA ARG A 89 -26.78 -1.67 3.48
C ARG A 89 -26.76 -2.68 2.34
N ALA A 90 -25.57 -3.19 1.99
CA ALA A 90 -25.43 -4.22 0.97
C ALA A 90 -26.26 -5.48 1.29
N LEU A 91 -26.28 -5.91 2.56
CA LEU A 91 -27.10 -7.05 2.99
C LEU A 91 -28.61 -6.81 2.86
N SER A 92 -29.05 -5.55 2.90
CA SER A 92 -30.47 -5.19 2.74
C SER A 92 -30.88 -4.89 1.30
N ARG A 93 -29.90 -4.71 0.41
CA ARG A 93 -30.07 -4.22 -0.96
C ARG A 93 -29.11 -4.92 -1.90
N GLU A 94 -29.59 -6.00 -2.51
CA GLU A 94 -28.84 -6.79 -3.49
C GLU A 94 -28.62 -6.02 -4.81
N ASP A 95 -29.36 -4.93 -5.05
CA ASP A 95 -29.20 -4.03 -6.19
C ASP A 95 -27.97 -3.12 -6.09
N MET A 96 -27.26 -3.12 -4.95
CA MET A 96 -26.08 -2.28 -4.72
C MET A 96 -24.79 -3.11 -4.64
N ALA A 97 -23.73 -2.65 -5.31
CA ALA A 97 -22.40 -3.22 -5.14
C ALA A 97 -21.83 -2.86 -3.75
N PHE A 98 -21.26 -3.85 -3.06
CA PHE A 98 -20.55 -3.63 -1.79
C PHE A 98 -19.06 -3.44 -2.04
N LEU A 99 -18.59 -2.20 -1.92
CA LEU A 99 -17.18 -1.88 -2.12
C LEU A 99 -16.39 -2.14 -0.83
N THR A 100 -15.41 -3.03 -0.95
CA THR A 100 -14.39 -3.36 0.06
C THR A 100 -13.01 -3.23 -0.59
N TRP A 101 -11.93 -3.27 0.20
CA TRP A 101 -10.56 -3.30 -0.32
C TRP A 101 -10.30 -4.48 -1.27
N GLU A 102 -11.04 -5.57 -1.11
CA GLU A 102 -10.96 -6.79 -1.94
C GLU A 102 -11.91 -6.79 -3.15
N HIS A 103 -12.78 -5.78 -3.26
CA HIS A 103 -13.71 -5.72 -4.38
C HIS A 103 -12.93 -5.53 -5.71
N PRO A 104 -13.27 -6.25 -6.80
CA PRO A 104 -12.49 -6.20 -8.05
C PRO A 104 -12.29 -4.78 -8.61
N MET A 105 -13.27 -3.90 -8.47
CA MET A 105 -13.15 -2.48 -8.84
C MET A 105 -12.08 -1.75 -8.03
N VAL A 106 -11.98 -2.03 -6.72
CA VAL A 106 -11.04 -1.37 -5.82
C VAL A 106 -9.63 -1.92 -6.02
N SER A 107 -9.47 -3.24 -6.11
CA SER A 107 -8.17 -3.85 -6.42
C SER A 107 -7.67 -3.42 -7.81
N GLY A 108 -8.56 -3.37 -8.81
CA GLY A 108 -8.23 -2.87 -10.13
C GLY A 108 -7.89 -1.38 -10.13
N ALA A 109 -8.57 -0.57 -9.31
CA ALA A 109 -8.23 0.85 -9.11
C ALA A 109 -6.85 1.03 -8.47
N LEU A 110 -6.51 0.22 -7.46
CA LEU A 110 -5.17 0.21 -6.86
C LEU A 110 -4.10 -0.13 -7.89
N ASP A 111 -4.30 -1.20 -8.65
CA ASP A 111 -3.37 -1.59 -9.74
C ASP A 111 -3.22 -0.46 -10.75
N LEU A 112 -4.30 0.22 -11.10
CA LEU A 112 -4.31 1.32 -12.05
C LEU A 112 -3.54 2.53 -11.51
N VAL A 113 -3.70 2.88 -10.23
CA VAL A 113 -2.90 3.94 -9.58
C VAL A 113 -1.42 3.57 -9.54
N LEU A 114 -1.09 2.35 -9.10
CA LEU A 114 0.30 1.89 -8.93
C LEU A 114 1.04 1.67 -10.26
N SER A 115 0.31 1.42 -11.35
CA SER A 115 0.89 1.25 -12.70
C SER A 115 0.90 2.53 -13.53
N SER A 116 0.19 3.57 -13.09
CA SER A 116 0.16 4.86 -13.76
C SER A 116 1.44 5.66 -13.47
N GLU A 117 1.87 6.47 -14.43
CA GLU A 117 2.93 7.46 -14.23
C GLU A 117 2.40 8.78 -13.64
N LEU A 118 1.07 8.88 -13.46
CA LEU A 118 0.42 10.07 -12.92
C LEU A 118 0.81 10.25 -11.45
N GLY A 119 1.51 11.36 -11.16
CA GLY A 119 1.98 11.68 -9.82
C GLY A 119 3.46 11.37 -9.56
N ASN A 120 4.15 10.67 -10.48
CA ASN A 120 5.55 10.26 -10.26
C ASN A 120 6.54 11.42 -10.29
N SER A 121 6.18 12.56 -10.90
CA SER A 121 7.03 13.75 -10.89
C SER A 121 6.22 15.03 -10.75
N ALA A 122 6.67 15.91 -9.85
CA ALA A 122 6.10 17.23 -9.66
C ALA A 122 7.16 18.28 -9.36
N PHE A 123 6.85 19.54 -9.67
CA PHE A 123 7.63 20.70 -9.25
C PHE A 123 6.69 21.71 -8.58
N CYS A 124 7.04 22.16 -7.38
CA CYS A 124 6.21 23.06 -6.58
C CYS A 124 7.04 24.15 -5.89
N THR A 125 6.35 25.14 -5.33
CA THR A 125 6.94 26.05 -4.34
C THR A 125 6.67 25.53 -2.95
N LEU A 126 7.53 25.83 -1.98
CA LEU A 126 7.29 25.54 -0.57
C LEU A 126 7.40 26.84 0.22
N VAL A 127 6.31 27.24 0.89
CA VAL A 127 6.29 28.46 1.71
C VAL A 127 6.68 28.10 3.14
N THR A 128 7.87 28.53 3.57
CA THR A 128 8.35 28.30 4.94
C THR A 128 9.47 29.28 5.29
N ASP A 129 9.53 29.67 6.56
CA ASP A 129 10.61 30.50 7.12
C ASP A 129 11.73 29.66 7.76
N ASP A 130 11.53 28.34 7.88
CA ASP A 130 12.49 27.42 8.52
C ASP A 130 13.71 27.14 7.63
N ILE A 131 13.56 27.35 6.32
CA ILE A 131 14.57 27.10 5.31
C ILE A 131 14.77 28.37 4.49
N LYS A 132 16.03 28.65 4.12
CA LYS A 132 16.38 29.81 3.31
C LYS A 132 15.66 29.79 1.96
N ALA A 133 15.07 30.92 1.59
CA ALA A 133 14.47 31.10 0.27
C ALA A 133 15.48 30.83 -0.87
N GLY A 134 14.99 30.19 -1.94
CA GLY A 134 15.79 29.75 -3.08
C GLY A 134 16.47 28.40 -2.88
N THR A 135 16.41 27.79 -1.70
CA THR A 135 16.86 26.40 -1.50
C THR A 135 15.96 25.43 -2.25
N LEU A 136 16.58 24.44 -2.91
CA LEU A 136 15.88 23.31 -3.50
C LEU A 136 15.80 22.16 -2.52
N LEU A 137 14.62 21.57 -2.41
CA LEU A 137 14.35 20.34 -1.69
C LEU A 137 13.85 19.29 -2.67
N LEU A 138 14.24 18.05 -2.42
CA LEU A 138 13.71 16.89 -3.11
C LEU A 138 12.97 16.02 -2.11
N GLU A 139 11.67 15.90 -2.30
CA GLU A 139 10.90 14.81 -1.74
C GLU A 139 10.97 13.62 -2.70
N ALA A 140 11.35 12.47 -2.17
CA ALA A 140 11.49 11.23 -2.91
C ALA A 140 10.76 10.13 -2.17
N ILE A 141 9.92 9.39 -2.89
CA ILE A 141 9.24 8.20 -2.39
C ILE A 141 9.97 7.00 -2.98
N PHE A 142 10.53 6.18 -2.11
CA PHE A 142 11.14 4.90 -2.45
C PHE A 142 10.17 3.78 -2.13
N VAL A 143 10.13 2.74 -2.96
CA VAL A 143 9.29 1.56 -2.75
C VAL A 143 10.18 0.34 -2.77
N MET A 144 9.97 -0.59 -1.83
CA MET A 144 10.72 -1.85 -1.82
C MET A 144 10.23 -2.74 -2.96
N LYS A 145 11.08 -2.96 -3.97
CA LYS A 145 10.78 -3.86 -5.08
C LYS A 145 11.40 -5.22 -4.85
N THR A 146 10.61 -6.27 -5.04
CA THR A 146 11.03 -7.67 -4.94
C THR A 146 10.88 -8.36 -6.28
N VAL A 147 11.91 -9.08 -6.72
CA VAL A 147 11.84 -9.94 -7.91
C VAL A 147 11.63 -11.37 -7.41
N ALA A 148 10.37 -11.73 -7.14
CA ALA A 148 10.01 -13.02 -6.59
C ALA A 148 8.67 -13.52 -7.12
N GLU A 149 8.49 -14.83 -7.10
CA GLU A 149 7.22 -15.46 -7.45
C GLU A 149 6.13 -15.10 -6.43
N ARG A 150 4.89 -14.94 -6.91
CA ARG A 150 3.75 -14.51 -6.07
C ARG A 150 3.40 -15.52 -4.98
N ASP A 151 3.70 -16.81 -5.20
CA ASP A 151 3.48 -17.89 -4.23
C ASP A 151 4.33 -17.74 -2.96
N LEU A 152 5.47 -17.06 -3.04
CA LEU A 152 6.36 -16.82 -1.91
C LEU A 152 5.80 -15.82 -0.90
N GLN A 153 4.91 -14.92 -1.31
CA GLN A 153 4.29 -13.91 -0.43
C GLN A 153 5.32 -13.10 0.39
N ILE A 154 6.48 -12.77 -0.19
CA ILE A 154 7.59 -12.05 0.49
C ILE A 154 7.12 -10.76 1.18
N GLN A 155 6.12 -10.09 0.59
CA GLN A 155 5.52 -8.86 1.09
C GLN A 155 4.98 -8.99 2.53
N ARG A 156 4.70 -10.21 3.01
CA ARG A 156 4.31 -10.45 4.42
C ARG A 156 5.41 -10.09 5.42
N TYR A 157 6.67 -10.14 5.01
CA TYR A 157 7.82 -9.85 5.88
C TYR A 157 8.41 -8.45 5.66
N ILE A 158 8.08 -7.81 4.55
CA ILE A 158 8.50 -6.45 4.22
C ILE A 158 7.31 -5.53 4.48
N ALA A 159 7.14 -5.11 5.73
CA ALA A 159 5.98 -4.35 6.18
C ALA A 159 5.93 -2.93 5.60
N ASP A 160 7.08 -2.25 5.54
CA ASP A 160 7.18 -0.90 4.97
C ASP A 160 7.38 -0.98 3.45
N SER A 161 6.27 -0.89 2.72
CA SER A 161 6.29 -0.92 1.26
C SER A 161 6.84 0.37 0.65
N HIS A 162 6.89 1.48 1.39
CA HIS A 162 7.41 2.75 0.91
C HIS A 162 8.13 3.56 1.99
N LEU A 163 9.07 4.40 1.56
CA LEU A 163 9.88 5.27 2.39
C LEU A 163 9.94 6.66 1.77
N ARG A 164 9.49 7.67 2.52
CA ARG A 164 9.55 9.07 2.14
C ARG A 164 10.82 9.73 2.67
N VAL A 165 11.59 10.33 1.77
CA VAL A 165 12.80 11.09 2.09
C VAL A 165 12.65 12.52 1.60
N LEU A 166 12.98 13.49 2.44
CA LEU A 166 13.01 14.90 2.08
C LEU A 166 14.41 15.46 2.34
N VAL A 167 15.14 15.80 1.27
CA VAL A 167 16.55 16.22 1.36
C VAL A 167 16.85 17.54 0.65
N ASP A 168 17.87 18.25 1.13
CA ASP A 168 18.51 19.36 0.41
C ASP A 168 19.79 18.93 -0.34
N GLU A 169 20.39 19.86 -1.09
CA GLU A 169 21.60 19.62 -1.89
C GLU A 169 22.82 19.19 -1.04
N ARG A 170 22.81 19.50 0.27
CA ARG A 170 23.87 19.11 1.22
C ARG A 170 23.64 17.71 1.78
N GLY A 171 22.50 17.09 1.47
CA GLY A 171 22.08 15.79 1.99
C GLY A 171 21.47 15.85 3.39
N LYS A 172 21.11 17.05 3.89
CA LYS A 172 20.39 17.16 5.16
C LYS A 172 18.94 16.70 4.95
N GLN A 173 18.45 15.90 5.89
CA GLN A 173 17.11 15.32 5.89
C GLN A 173 16.12 16.19 6.69
N TYR A 174 14.88 16.30 6.20
CA TYR A 174 13.85 17.19 6.74
C TYR A 174 12.48 16.52 6.97
N GLN A 175 12.33 15.22 6.71
CA GLN A 175 11.05 14.52 6.81
C GLN A 175 10.45 14.49 8.23
N SER A 176 11.27 14.69 9.27
CA SER A 176 10.81 14.83 10.67
C SER A 176 10.28 16.22 11.01
N ILE A 177 10.63 17.23 10.21
CA ILE A 177 10.17 18.62 10.37
C ILE A 177 8.94 18.83 9.49
N PHE A 178 8.98 18.31 8.27
CA PHE A 178 7.88 18.37 7.32
C PHE A 178 7.29 16.98 7.10
N GLU A 179 6.35 16.60 7.97
CA GLU A 179 5.45 15.47 7.74
C GLU A 179 4.69 15.65 6.42
N GLU A 180 4.18 14.55 5.86
CA GLU A 180 3.60 14.53 4.50
C GLU A 180 2.42 15.49 4.36
N ASP A 181 1.46 15.45 5.27
CA ASP A 181 0.27 16.31 5.24
C ASP A 181 0.64 17.80 5.35
N ASN A 182 1.60 18.13 6.24
CA ASN A 182 2.07 19.50 6.39
C ASN A 182 2.79 19.99 5.12
N PHE A 183 3.67 19.16 4.56
CA PHE A 183 4.37 19.49 3.32
C PHE A 183 3.38 19.70 2.16
N ASN A 184 2.35 18.86 2.05
CA ASN A 184 1.30 18.99 1.05
C ASN A 184 0.50 20.29 1.18
N GLN A 185 0.25 20.76 2.40
CA GLN A 185 -0.46 22.04 2.64
C GLN A 185 0.39 23.26 2.30
N LEU A 186 1.70 23.20 2.57
CA LEU A 186 2.65 24.28 2.27
C LEU A 186 3.06 24.32 0.79
N ALA A 187 2.85 23.22 0.06
CA ALA A 187 3.18 23.10 -1.35
C ALA A 187 2.26 23.97 -2.22
N GLY A 188 2.85 24.98 -2.87
CA GLY A 188 2.17 25.87 -3.80
C GLY A 188 2.35 25.45 -5.27
N ARG A 189 1.39 25.87 -6.10
CA ARG A 189 1.46 25.67 -7.56
C ARG A 189 2.39 26.69 -8.20
N ILE A 190 3.13 26.25 -9.20
CA ILE A 190 3.95 27.11 -10.06
C ILE A 190 3.43 27.08 -11.51
N PRO A 191 3.39 28.21 -12.22
CA PRO A 191 3.07 28.20 -13.65
C PRO A 191 4.05 27.33 -14.45
N ARG A 192 3.52 26.53 -15.38
CA ARG A 192 4.31 25.54 -16.16
C ARG A 192 5.53 26.16 -16.85
N ALA A 193 5.38 27.34 -17.44
CA ALA A 193 6.47 28.02 -18.13
C ALA A 193 7.63 28.37 -17.19
N THR A 194 7.31 28.91 -16.01
CA THR A 194 8.29 29.24 -14.96
C THR A 194 8.97 27.99 -14.42
N ALA A 195 8.21 26.92 -14.16
CA ALA A 195 8.76 25.66 -13.70
C ALA A 195 9.79 25.08 -14.69
N GLN A 196 9.47 25.08 -15.98
CA GLN A 196 10.36 24.57 -17.02
C GLN A 196 11.67 25.35 -17.13
N GLU A 197 11.62 26.67 -16.95
CA GLU A 197 12.82 27.51 -16.94
C GLU A 197 13.69 27.22 -15.70
N LEU A 198 13.08 27.18 -14.51
CA LEU A 198 13.78 26.85 -13.27
C LEU A 198 14.44 25.47 -13.34
N ILE A 199 13.71 24.45 -13.80
CA ILE A 199 14.26 23.08 -13.96
C ILE A 199 15.46 23.08 -14.91
N ARG A 200 15.43 23.85 -15.99
CA ARG A 200 16.54 23.94 -16.95
C ARG A 200 17.82 24.46 -16.29
N HIS A 201 17.69 25.45 -15.40
CA HIS A 201 18.82 26.01 -14.65
C HIS A 201 19.24 25.13 -13.46
N ALA A 202 18.28 24.44 -12.84
CA ALA A 202 18.49 23.61 -11.65
C ALA A 202 18.81 22.13 -11.95
N ARG A 203 19.08 21.76 -13.20
CA ARG A 203 19.30 20.35 -13.59
C ARG A 203 20.40 19.66 -12.79
N GLN A 204 21.58 20.27 -12.69
CA GLN A 204 22.71 19.72 -11.93
C GLN A 204 22.43 19.62 -10.41
N PRO A 205 21.86 20.66 -9.78
CA PRO A 205 21.33 20.55 -8.41
C PRO A 205 20.33 19.40 -8.21
N ILE A 206 19.38 19.22 -9.13
CA ILE A 206 18.37 18.14 -9.06
C ILE A 206 19.03 16.77 -9.18
N GLU A 207 19.97 16.58 -10.11
CA GLU A 207 20.75 15.34 -10.23
C GLU A 207 21.50 15.04 -8.92
N THR A 208 22.07 16.07 -8.28
CA THR A 208 22.73 15.94 -6.97
C THR A 208 21.74 15.55 -5.88
N LEU A 209 20.56 16.18 -5.82
CA LEU A 209 19.49 15.86 -4.88
C LEU A 209 19.06 14.40 -4.98
N VAL A 210 18.87 13.89 -6.20
CA VAL A 210 18.49 12.50 -6.45
C VAL A 210 19.56 11.54 -5.93
N THR A 211 20.84 11.84 -6.16
CA THR A 211 21.94 11.04 -5.60
C THR A 211 21.94 11.07 -4.08
N ARG A 212 21.72 12.24 -3.46
CA ARG A 212 21.65 12.36 -1.99
C ARG A 212 20.47 11.58 -1.41
N ALA A 213 19.31 11.63 -2.05
CA ALA A 213 18.15 10.86 -1.63
C ALA A 213 18.41 9.34 -1.68
N LYS A 214 19.09 8.86 -2.74
CA LYS A 214 19.46 7.44 -2.85
C LYS A 214 20.43 7.01 -1.74
N THR A 215 21.46 7.80 -1.45
CA THR A 215 22.40 7.49 -0.35
C THR A 215 21.71 7.54 1.01
N ALA A 216 20.71 8.41 1.20
CA ALA A 216 19.99 8.53 2.46
C ALA A 216 19.17 7.27 2.85
N VAL A 217 18.88 6.38 1.89
CA VAL A 217 18.08 5.18 2.13
C VAL A 217 18.89 3.88 2.18
N GLU A 218 20.20 3.91 1.90
CA GLU A 218 21.04 2.71 1.83
C GLU A 218 21.08 1.95 3.18
N ASP A 219 21.30 2.67 4.28
CA ASP A 219 21.32 2.07 5.62
C ASP A 219 19.93 1.55 6.03
N VAL A 220 18.87 2.30 5.66
CA VAL A 220 17.48 1.91 5.94
C VAL A 220 17.08 0.67 5.15
N GLU A 221 17.51 0.56 3.89
CA GLU A 221 17.28 -0.64 3.07
C GLU A 221 17.90 -1.88 3.73
N ALA A 222 19.15 -1.76 4.19
CA ALA A 222 19.85 -2.85 4.86
C ALA A 222 19.14 -3.27 6.17
N GLU A 223 18.67 -2.29 6.94
CA GLU A 223 17.91 -2.55 8.17
C GLU A 223 16.57 -3.24 7.87
N LEU A 224 15.80 -2.76 6.90
CA LEU A 224 14.52 -3.37 6.51
C LEU A 224 14.69 -4.83 6.05
N LYS A 225 15.74 -5.12 5.27
CA LYS A 225 16.08 -6.49 4.86
C LYS A 225 16.40 -7.37 6.05
N GLN A 226 17.19 -6.86 7.00
CA GLN A 226 17.56 -7.61 8.20
C GLN A 226 16.33 -7.90 9.08
N GLN A 227 15.45 -6.91 9.27
CA GLN A 227 14.21 -7.09 10.02
C GLN A 227 13.30 -8.12 9.36
N ALA A 228 13.12 -8.03 8.03
CA ALA A 228 12.34 -9.00 7.25
C ALA A 228 12.92 -10.43 7.38
N MET A 229 14.24 -10.58 7.29
CA MET A 229 14.92 -11.87 7.48
C MET A 229 14.70 -12.42 8.89
N GLN A 230 14.78 -11.59 9.92
CA GLN A 230 14.57 -12.03 11.31
C GLN A 230 13.13 -12.45 11.55
N ALA A 231 12.15 -11.68 11.06
CA ALA A 231 10.74 -12.01 11.16
C ALA A 231 10.42 -13.34 10.45
N MET A 232 10.87 -13.49 9.20
CA MET A 232 10.71 -14.70 8.40
C MET A 232 11.32 -15.93 9.09
N ASN A 233 12.57 -15.83 9.57
CA ASN A 233 13.23 -16.95 10.24
C ASN A 233 12.49 -17.34 11.53
N THR A 234 11.99 -16.37 12.28
CA THR A 234 11.26 -16.63 13.52
C THR A 234 9.94 -17.35 13.26
N GLU A 235 9.14 -16.87 12.30
CA GLU A 235 7.86 -17.49 11.93
C GLU A 235 8.06 -18.91 11.40
N LEU A 236 8.96 -19.10 10.45
CA LEU A 236 9.18 -20.41 9.83
C LEU A 236 9.81 -21.43 10.79
N ALA A 237 10.69 -20.99 11.71
CA ALA A 237 11.25 -21.88 12.72
C ALA A 237 10.18 -22.38 13.69
N GLN A 238 9.26 -21.50 14.13
CA GLN A 238 8.13 -21.89 14.98
C GLN A 238 7.22 -22.88 14.26
N GLU A 239 6.89 -22.62 12.99
CA GLU A 239 6.03 -23.51 12.20
C GLU A 239 6.71 -24.86 11.92
N GLN A 240 8.01 -24.87 11.65
CA GLN A 240 8.78 -26.10 11.49
C GLN A 240 8.81 -26.92 12.77
N GLU A 241 9.06 -26.30 13.93
CA GLU A 241 9.03 -26.97 15.23
C GLU A 241 7.64 -27.57 15.52
N ARG A 242 6.58 -26.80 15.24
CA ARG A 242 5.18 -27.24 15.38
C ARG A 242 4.88 -28.46 14.51
N LEU A 243 5.22 -28.42 13.22
CA LEU A 243 5.00 -29.55 12.30
C LEU A 243 5.84 -30.77 12.68
N MET A 244 7.10 -30.60 13.11
CA MET A 244 7.93 -31.70 13.58
C MET A 244 7.35 -32.34 14.84
N ALA A 245 6.82 -31.55 15.78
CA ALA A 245 6.16 -32.06 16.96
C ALA A 245 4.89 -32.85 16.61
N LEU A 246 4.07 -32.32 15.69
CA LEU A 246 2.86 -33.01 15.23
C LEU A 246 3.18 -34.28 14.45
N ALA A 247 4.24 -34.31 13.63
CA ALA A 247 4.64 -35.48 12.86
C ALA A 247 5.01 -36.68 13.74
N LYS A 248 5.48 -36.43 14.98
CA LYS A 248 5.76 -37.50 15.96
C LYS A 248 4.50 -38.20 16.45
N VAL A 249 3.34 -37.54 16.41
CA VAL A 249 2.08 -38.03 17.00
C VAL A 249 0.95 -38.20 15.99
N ASN A 250 1.09 -37.70 14.76
CA ASN A 250 0.09 -37.75 13.71
C ASN A 250 0.71 -38.26 12.39
N PRO A 251 0.38 -39.48 11.94
CA PRO A 251 0.95 -40.08 10.74
C PRO A 251 0.48 -39.42 9.43
N ASN A 252 -0.48 -38.50 9.49
CA ASN A 252 -0.96 -37.77 8.31
C ASN A 252 0.00 -36.66 7.86
N ILE A 253 0.98 -36.28 8.68
CA ILE A 253 1.96 -35.27 8.30
C ILE A 253 3.07 -35.93 7.50
N ARG A 254 3.25 -35.44 6.27
CA ARG A 254 4.16 -36.00 5.28
C ARG A 254 5.52 -35.33 5.40
N GLN A 255 6.59 -36.07 5.13
CA GLN A 255 7.94 -35.51 5.05
C GLN A 255 8.03 -34.36 4.02
N GLN A 256 7.25 -34.46 2.94
CA GLN A 256 7.16 -33.41 1.92
C GLN A 256 6.75 -32.05 2.48
N GLU A 257 5.95 -32.01 3.56
CA GLU A 257 5.52 -30.74 4.19
C GLU A 257 6.67 -30.08 4.96
N LEU A 258 7.53 -30.87 5.60
CA LEU A 258 8.75 -30.38 6.26
C LEU A 258 9.82 -29.93 5.26
N ASP A 259 9.97 -30.69 4.17
CA ASP A 259 10.91 -30.36 3.10
C ASP A 259 10.48 -29.06 2.38
N TYR A 260 9.16 -28.89 2.18
CA TYR A 260 8.59 -27.68 1.60
C TYR A 260 8.92 -26.43 2.42
N LEU A 261 8.79 -26.48 3.76
CA LEU A 261 9.13 -25.31 4.60
C LEU A 261 10.61 -24.95 4.50
N SER A 262 11.50 -25.94 4.47
CA SER A 262 12.95 -25.69 4.32
C SER A 262 13.26 -25.02 2.95
N GLN A 263 12.62 -25.50 1.88
CA GLN A 263 12.75 -24.91 0.55
C GLN A 263 12.16 -23.50 0.49
N LEU A 264 11.00 -23.29 1.10
CA LEU A 264 10.33 -22.01 1.21
C LEU A 264 11.22 -20.98 1.93
N GLN A 265 11.82 -21.36 3.06
CA GLN A 265 12.76 -20.50 3.80
C GLN A 265 13.93 -20.06 2.92
N THR A 266 14.50 -20.98 2.14
CA THR A 266 15.65 -20.67 1.27
C THR A 266 15.25 -19.69 0.17
N ARG A 267 14.13 -19.94 -0.52
CA ARG A 267 13.60 -19.06 -1.58
C ARG A 267 13.23 -17.67 -1.05
N LEU A 268 12.61 -17.61 0.13
CA LEU A 268 12.28 -16.35 0.80
C LEU A 268 13.53 -15.55 1.16
N GLN A 269 14.56 -16.22 1.70
CA GLN A 269 15.82 -15.57 2.04
C GLN A 269 16.51 -14.98 0.80
N GLU A 270 16.57 -15.73 -0.30
CA GLU A 270 17.10 -15.24 -1.58
C GLU A 270 16.30 -14.03 -2.08
N GLY A 271 14.96 -14.11 -2.03
CA GLY A 271 14.09 -13.02 -2.47
C GLY A 271 14.18 -11.75 -1.61
N ILE A 272 14.35 -11.88 -0.28
CA ILE A 272 14.54 -10.73 0.62
C ILE A 272 15.91 -10.07 0.36
N LEU A 273 16.97 -10.87 0.16
CA LEU A 273 18.29 -10.34 -0.15
C LEU A 273 18.33 -9.61 -1.50
N ALA A 274 17.57 -10.11 -2.49
CA ALA A 274 17.43 -9.51 -3.80
C ALA A 274 16.48 -8.29 -3.84
N ALA A 275 15.70 -8.05 -2.79
CA ALA A 275 14.85 -6.87 -2.69
C ALA A 275 15.70 -5.59 -2.76
N SER A 276 15.14 -4.47 -3.21
CA SER A 276 15.85 -3.18 -3.16
C SER A 276 14.87 -2.00 -3.14
N LEU A 277 15.27 -0.91 -2.50
CA LEU A 277 14.52 0.34 -2.54
C LEU A 277 14.72 0.99 -3.91
N SER A 278 13.61 1.12 -4.64
CA SER A 278 13.58 1.75 -5.95
C SER A 278 12.88 3.10 -5.82
N LEU A 279 13.43 4.12 -6.47
CA LEU A 279 12.78 5.43 -6.55
C LEU A 279 11.49 5.30 -7.39
N ASP A 280 10.36 5.68 -6.81
CA ASP A 280 9.04 5.56 -7.41
C ASP A 280 8.49 6.92 -7.85
N ALA A 281 8.51 7.89 -6.93
CA ALA A 281 8.05 9.26 -7.20
C ALA A 281 9.02 10.31 -6.66
N ILE A 282 9.04 11.47 -7.32
CA ILE A 282 9.80 12.65 -6.90
C ILE A 282 8.97 13.93 -6.96
N ARG A 283 9.18 14.82 -5.99
CA ARG A 283 8.68 16.19 -6.03
C ARG A 283 9.79 17.15 -5.66
N VAL A 284 10.13 18.02 -6.61
CA VAL A 284 11.14 19.07 -6.38
C VAL A 284 10.42 20.33 -5.92
N ALA A 285 10.82 20.83 -4.75
CA ALA A 285 10.27 22.05 -4.18
C ALA A 285 11.31 23.15 -4.14
N ILE A 286 10.95 24.35 -4.59
CA ILE A 286 11.74 25.57 -4.38
C ILE A 286 11.17 26.34 -3.19
N VAL A 287 12.01 26.62 -2.20
CA VAL A 287 11.59 27.36 -1.01
C VAL A 287 11.40 28.84 -1.35
N THR A 288 10.26 29.40 -0.95
CA THR A 288 9.89 30.80 -1.13
C THR A 288 9.53 31.41 0.21
N GLU A 289 9.81 32.71 0.39
CA GLU A 289 9.43 33.43 1.62
C GLU A 289 7.91 33.43 1.81
N GLY A 290 7.47 33.34 3.06
CA GLY A 290 6.09 33.64 3.45
C GLY A 290 5.71 35.05 3.05
N LYS A 291 4.47 35.24 2.59
CA LYS A 291 3.90 36.59 2.43
C LYS A 291 3.60 37.22 3.77
#